data_AF-A0A3B9HD92-F1
#
_entry.id   AF-A0A3B9HD92-F1
#
_cell.length_a   1.000
_cell.length_b   1.000
_cell.length_c   1.000
_cell.angle_alpha   90.00
_cell.angle_beta   90.00
_cell.angle_gamma   90.00
#
_symmetry.space_group_name_H-M   'P 1'
#
loop_
_entity.id
_entity.type
_entity.pdbx_description
1 polymer ?
#
loop_
_entity_poly.entity_id
_entity_poly.type
_entity_poly.pdbx_seq_one_letter_code
_entity_poly.pdbx_strand_id
1 'polypeptide(L)'
;MAVEVGDFSPWTRPDFSRKPMDTTLQTLRPGEPDDLILLPEDATEIGMYTKPMGAYPLISIWLIVEDANGYRQIITLGRSGLRTSEWTRRAVPINKRLVQPLKIVSIQISEPGFGPSGTAGSILIDDVFAVKDGADVVIESFENPNIWTVIPTSSVDSDSLSLSPSAAVSGSFGVVFEFGKEANHGVRGIYLPEYGSALRVIASDSFLSSTGLSVGSYSLVEISGVLVIVHIVDSVIYFPTLDPLGKGFLITDLNALISHLSSVNPRTRKTPNEIFLQLSELGETKELAKELTTMTGTSGEVAEKQTMLAEVQNDPLISAGWKALTLVSIMISLFMTTMGYLVYVVFLSDRA
;
A
#
# COMPACT_ATOMS: atom_id res chain seq x y z
N MET A 1 7.67 -1.63 0.00
CA MET A 1 7.67 -2.14 -1.37
C MET A 1 6.31 -2.70 -1.70
N ALA A 2 5.86 -2.55 -2.95
CA ALA A 2 4.64 -3.18 -3.42
C ALA A 2 4.95 -4.02 -4.66
N VAL A 3 4.45 -5.25 -4.72
CA VAL A 3 4.79 -6.24 -5.74
C VAL A 3 3.53 -6.79 -6.39
N GLU A 4 3.64 -7.25 -7.64
CA GLU A 4 2.55 -7.93 -8.33
C GLU A 4 2.55 -9.41 -7.93
N VAL A 5 1.93 -9.75 -6.79
CA VAL A 5 2.04 -11.06 -6.12
C VAL A 5 1.68 -12.26 -7.01
N GLY A 6 0.87 -12.04 -8.05
CA GLY A 6 0.51 -13.07 -9.04
C GLY A 6 1.61 -13.40 -10.04
N ASP A 7 2.43 -12.40 -10.40
CA ASP A 7 3.38 -12.46 -11.53
C ASP A 7 4.84 -12.29 -11.08
N PHE A 8 5.06 -12.10 -9.78
CA PHE A 8 6.35 -11.79 -9.19
C PHE A 8 6.96 -12.99 -8.45
N SER A 9 8.19 -13.36 -8.82
CA SER A 9 9.00 -14.37 -8.12
C SER A 9 10.35 -13.77 -7.72
N PRO A 10 10.54 -13.37 -6.44
CA PRO A 10 11.80 -12.81 -6.00
C PRO A 10 12.92 -13.85 -5.97
N TRP A 11 14.17 -13.41 -6.10
CA TRP A 11 15.28 -14.24 -5.65
C TRP A 11 15.21 -14.41 -4.13
N THR A 12 15.36 -15.64 -3.63
CA THR A 12 15.22 -15.95 -2.21
C THR A 12 16.19 -17.03 -1.76
N ARG A 13 16.43 -17.11 -0.45
CA ARG A 13 17.17 -18.17 0.24
C ARG A 13 16.37 -18.66 1.46
N PRO A 14 16.64 -19.88 1.97
CA PRO A 14 15.95 -20.41 3.14
C PRO A 14 16.07 -19.57 4.42
N ASP A 15 17.08 -18.70 4.51
CA ASP A 15 17.30 -17.80 5.66
C ASP A 15 16.65 -16.42 5.50
N PHE A 16 15.95 -16.16 4.39
CA PHE A 16 15.25 -14.88 4.17
C PHE A 16 13.93 -14.78 4.92
N SER A 17 13.31 -15.92 5.22
CA SER A 17 12.01 -16.00 5.88
C SER A 17 11.81 -17.36 6.54
N ARG A 18 10.97 -17.43 7.57
CA ARG A 18 10.69 -18.70 8.28
C ARG A 18 9.91 -19.70 7.43
N LYS A 19 9.09 -19.19 6.51
CA LYS A 19 8.32 -19.95 5.52
C LYS A 19 8.92 -19.72 4.14
N PRO A 20 8.70 -20.62 3.16
CA PRO A 20 9.06 -20.36 1.77
C PRO A 20 8.49 -19.02 1.28
N MET A 21 9.32 -18.21 0.60
CA MET A 21 8.93 -16.85 0.18
C MET A 21 7.65 -16.83 -0.65
N ASP A 22 7.45 -17.81 -1.53
CA ASP A 22 6.23 -17.92 -2.35
C ASP A 22 4.97 -18.07 -1.48
N THR A 23 5.04 -18.90 -0.43
CA THR A 23 3.94 -19.06 0.54
C THR A 23 3.71 -17.78 1.33
N THR A 24 4.79 -17.10 1.72
CA THR A 24 4.73 -15.82 2.44
C THR A 24 4.07 -14.75 1.57
N LEU A 25 4.48 -14.60 0.31
CA LEU A 25 3.88 -13.65 -0.64
C LEU A 25 2.42 -13.97 -0.94
N GLN A 26 2.02 -15.23 -1.01
CA GLN A 26 0.61 -15.59 -1.21
C GLN A 26 -0.32 -15.05 -0.13
N THR A 27 0.17 -14.73 1.07
CA THR A 27 -0.64 -14.10 2.13
C THR A 27 -1.08 -12.67 1.79
N LEU A 28 -0.34 -12.01 0.89
CA LEU A 28 -0.65 -10.67 0.38
C LEU A 28 -1.67 -10.67 -0.73
N ARG A 29 -1.98 -11.83 -1.34
CA ARG A 29 -2.97 -11.89 -2.41
C ARG A 29 -4.25 -11.23 -1.92
N PRO A 30 -4.68 -10.16 -2.58
CA PRO A 30 -5.94 -9.56 -2.22
C PRO A 30 -7.07 -10.56 -2.54
N GLY A 31 -8.21 -10.41 -1.87
CA GLY A 31 -9.44 -11.08 -2.31
C GLY A 31 -9.83 -10.60 -3.72
N GLU A 32 -10.86 -11.23 -4.29
CA GLU A 32 -11.49 -10.62 -5.46
C GLU A 32 -12.10 -9.25 -5.09
N PRO A 33 -12.14 -8.30 -6.03
CA PRO A 33 -12.87 -7.05 -5.86
C PRO A 33 -14.31 -7.29 -5.40
N ASP A 34 -14.61 -6.98 -4.15
CA ASP A 34 -15.98 -7.02 -3.62
C ASP A 34 -16.70 -5.69 -3.88
N ASP A 35 -18.03 -5.76 -4.05
CA ASP A 35 -18.98 -4.62 -3.99
C ASP A 35 -18.67 -3.40 -4.87
N LEU A 36 -18.46 -3.62 -6.18
CA LEU A 36 -18.36 -2.52 -7.15
C LEU A 36 -19.72 -1.85 -7.40
N ILE A 37 -19.79 -0.54 -7.21
CA ILE A 37 -20.97 0.26 -7.57
C ILE A 37 -20.77 0.88 -8.95
N LEU A 38 -21.43 0.30 -9.96
CA LEU A 38 -21.36 0.74 -11.34
C LEU A 38 -22.46 1.74 -11.68
N LEU A 39 -22.11 2.74 -12.49
CA LEU A 39 -23.10 3.65 -13.06
C LEU A 39 -23.80 2.95 -14.24
N PRO A 40 -25.09 3.25 -14.49
CA PRO A 40 -25.79 2.76 -15.67
C PRO A 40 -25.11 3.26 -16.94
N GLU A 41 -25.08 2.41 -17.97
CA GLU A 41 -24.71 2.84 -19.32
C GLU A 41 -25.60 4.01 -19.77
N ASP A 42 -24.96 4.96 -20.47
CA ASP A 42 -25.55 6.18 -21.02
C ASP A 42 -26.11 7.18 -19.98
N ALA A 43 -25.72 7.05 -18.70
CA ALA A 43 -26.01 8.06 -17.70
C ALA A 43 -25.45 9.45 -18.12
N THR A 44 -26.29 10.48 -17.98
CA THR A 44 -25.94 11.85 -18.38
C THR A 44 -25.42 12.70 -17.23
N GLU A 45 -25.90 12.43 -16.01
CA GLU A 45 -25.48 13.10 -14.78
C GLU A 45 -25.29 12.07 -13.67
N ILE A 46 -24.51 12.46 -12.66
CA ILE A 46 -24.39 11.74 -11.38
C ILE A 46 -24.55 12.71 -10.23
N GLY A 47 -25.16 12.24 -9.15
CA GLY A 47 -25.45 13.06 -8.00
C GLY A 47 -25.72 12.27 -6.73
N MET A 48 -26.00 12.99 -5.66
CA MET A 48 -26.46 12.42 -4.39
C MET A 48 -27.36 13.41 -3.66
N TYR A 49 -28.13 12.92 -2.70
CA TYR A 49 -28.84 13.78 -1.75
C TYR A 49 -27.98 13.98 -0.51
N THR A 50 -27.88 15.24 -0.06
CA THR A 50 -27.15 15.57 1.16
C THR A 50 -27.90 16.56 2.03
N LYS A 51 -27.76 16.40 3.35
CA LYS A 51 -28.26 17.33 4.35
C LYS A 51 -27.17 17.61 5.40
N PRO A 52 -26.45 18.73 5.27
CA PRO A 52 -25.48 19.18 6.27
C PRO A 52 -26.17 19.49 7.60
N MET A 53 -25.56 19.11 8.72
CA MET A 53 -26.08 19.43 10.06
C MET A 53 -25.58 20.78 10.61
N GLY A 54 -24.89 21.56 9.77
CA GLY A 54 -24.42 22.90 10.06
C GLY A 54 -24.12 23.66 8.77
N ALA A 55 -23.72 24.93 8.91
CA ALA A 55 -23.25 25.72 7.78
C ALA A 55 -21.74 25.50 7.58
N TYR A 56 -21.39 24.83 6.49
CA TYR A 56 -20.01 24.55 6.09
C TYR A 56 -19.68 25.23 4.76
N PRO A 57 -19.46 26.56 4.74
CA PRO A 57 -19.32 27.32 3.51
C PRO A 57 -18.03 27.01 2.71
N LEU A 58 -17.04 26.39 3.36
CA LEU A 58 -15.77 26.01 2.75
C LEU A 58 -15.69 24.52 2.38
N ILE A 59 -16.65 23.70 2.82
CA ILE A 59 -16.67 22.27 2.51
C ILE A 59 -17.31 22.05 1.14
N SER A 60 -16.61 21.29 0.29
CA SER A 60 -17.15 20.74 -0.96
C SER A 60 -17.28 19.23 -0.85
N ILE A 61 -18.36 18.68 -1.41
CA ILE A 61 -18.51 17.23 -1.55
C ILE A 61 -17.90 16.81 -2.89
N TRP A 62 -17.03 15.82 -2.85
CA TRP A 62 -16.39 15.22 -4.02
C TRP A 62 -16.84 13.77 -4.14
N LEU A 63 -17.28 13.40 -5.34
CA LEU A 63 -17.52 12.02 -5.71
C LEU A 63 -16.41 11.60 -6.66
N ILE A 64 -15.65 10.56 -6.28
CA ILE A 64 -14.56 10.03 -7.09
C ILE A 64 -15.10 8.90 -7.94
N VAL A 65 -14.99 9.05 -9.26
CA VAL A 65 -15.41 8.06 -10.25
C VAL A 65 -14.19 7.60 -11.04
N GLU A 66 -14.06 6.29 -11.21
CA GLU A 66 -13.03 5.66 -12.04
C GLU A 66 -13.66 5.09 -13.31
N ASP A 67 -12.97 5.27 -14.43
CA ASP A 67 -13.36 4.73 -15.73
C ASP A 67 -12.67 3.39 -16.03
N ALA A 68 -13.06 2.73 -17.12
CA ALA A 68 -12.54 1.41 -17.48
C ALA A 68 -11.02 1.36 -17.74
N ASN A 69 -10.37 2.51 -17.97
CA ASN A 69 -8.92 2.61 -18.15
C ASN A 69 -8.18 2.93 -16.84
N GLY A 70 -8.90 3.02 -15.71
CA GLY A 70 -8.35 3.43 -14.42
C GLY A 70 -8.16 4.94 -14.28
N TYR A 71 -8.71 5.75 -15.19
CA TYR A 71 -8.68 7.20 -15.05
C TYR A 71 -9.72 7.64 -14.01
N ARG A 72 -9.27 8.40 -13.02
CA ARG A 72 -10.11 8.89 -11.92
C ARG A 72 -10.44 10.35 -12.09
N GLN A 73 -11.73 10.66 -11.99
CA GLN A 73 -12.24 12.03 -12.04
C GLN A 73 -12.85 12.43 -10.69
N ILE A 74 -12.51 13.64 -10.24
CA ILE A 74 -13.17 14.30 -9.11
C ILE A 74 -14.42 15.00 -9.63
N ILE A 75 -15.60 14.58 -9.17
CA ILE A 75 -16.88 15.24 -9.44
C ILE A 75 -17.27 16.06 -8.22
N THR A 76 -17.15 17.39 -8.32
CA THR A 76 -17.48 18.30 -7.22
C THR A 76 -18.98 18.60 -7.18
N LEU A 77 -19.67 18.06 -6.18
CA LEU A 77 -21.07 18.30 -5.87
C LEU A 77 -21.19 19.50 -4.91
N GLY A 78 -21.57 20.66 -5.45
CA GLY A 78 -21.79 21.89 -4.65
C GLY A 78 -20.56 22.80 -4.54
N ARG A 79 -20.28 23.56 -5.61
CA ARG A 79 -19.16 24.52 -5.69
C ARG A 79 -19.25 25.74 -4.77
N SER A 80 -20.41 25.97 -4.14
CA SER A 80 -20.70 27.18 -3.33
C SER A 80 -20.73 26.91 -1.82
N GLY A 81 -20.20 25.76 -1.39
CA GLY A 81 -20.24 25.32 -0.01
C GLY A 81 -21.60 24.75 0.42
N LEU A 82 -21.62 24.20 1.63
CA LEU A 82 -22.80 23.60 2.25
C LEU A 82 -23.47 24.61 3.19
N ARG A 83 -24.40 25.40 2.67
CA ARG A 83 -24.98 26.57 3.38
C ARG A 83 -26.38 26.37 3.96
N THR A 84 -26.99 25.22 3.69
CA THR A 84 -28.38 24.91 4.03
C THR A 84 -28.39 23.64 4.88
N SER A 85 -29.27 23.62 5.88
CA SER A 85 -29.55 22.44 6.71
C SER A 85 -30.69 21.57 6.16
N GLU A 86 -31.15 21.87 4.94
CA GLU A 86 -32.20 21.10 4.24
C GLU A 86 -31.60 20.10 3.26
N TRP A 87 -32.35 19.03 3.00
CA TRP A 87 -32.02 18.07 1.95
C TRP A 87 -31.87 18.77 0.60
N THR A 88 -30.73 18.52 -0.04
CA THR A 88 -30.40 19.11 -1.34
C THR A 88 -30.02 18.01 -2.32
N ARG A 89 -30.74 17.95 -3.44
CA ARG A 89 -30.34 17.16 -4.61
C ARG A 89 -29.16 17.85 -5.30
N ARG A 90 -28.00 17.19 -5.42
CA ARG A 90 -26.82 17.74 -6.09
C ARG A 90 -26.42 16.80 -7.22
N ALA A 91 -26.52 17.28 -8.47
CA ALA A 91 -26.13 16.50 -9.65
C ALA A 91 -25.19 17.32 -10.54
N VAL A 92 -24.30 16.62 -11.25
CA VAL A 92 -23.35 17.20 -12.20
C VAL A 92 -23.29 16.33 -13.45
N PRO A 93 -23.20 16.92 -14.66
CA PRO A 93 -23.02 16.16 -15.90
C PRO A 93 -21.76 15.28 -15.88
N ILE A 94 -21.91 14.04 -16.35
CA ILE A 94 -20.80 13.11 -16.51
C ILE A 94 -19.96 13.56 -17.72
N ASN A 95 -18.64 13.53 -17.56
CA ASN A 95 -17.72 13.88 -18.64
C ASN A 95 -17.74 12.78 -19.71
N LYS A 96 -18.19 13.13 -20.92
CA LYS A 96 -18.32 12.20 -22.06
C LYS A 96 -17.00 11.57 -22.55
N ARG A 97 -15.85 12.02 -22.03
CA ARG A 97 -14.54 11.42 -22.34
C ARG A 97 -14.19 10.22 -21.46
N LEU A 98 -14.93 9.99 -20.38
CA LEU A 98 -14.72 8.83 -19.52
C LEU A 98 -15.17 7.57 -20.24
N VAL A 99 -14.40 6.49 -20.13
CA VAL A 99 -14.68 5.22 -20.78
C VAL A 99 -15.50 4.31 -19.86
N GLN A 100 -16.66 3.86 -20.34
CA GLN A 100 -17.54 2.94 -19.61
C GLN A 100 -16.90 1.54 -19.47
N PRO A 101 -17.23 0.76 -18.40
CA PRO A 101 -18.10 1.14 -17.28
C PRO A 101 -17.43 2.13 -16.32
N LEU A 102 -18.24 3.01 -15.72
CA LEU A 102 -17.81 3.89 -14.64
C LEU A 102 -18.15 3.27 -13.29
N LYS A 103 -17.21 3.30 -12.34
CA LYS A 103 -17.43 2.85 -10.96
C LYS A 103 -17.22 3.98 -9.96
N ILE A 104 -17.96 3.95 -8.86
CA ILE A 104 -17.72 4.83 -7.71
C ILE A 104 -16.53 4.29 -6.92
N VAL A 105 -15.64 5.19 -6.48
CA VAL A 105 -14.48 4.85 -5.65
C VAL A 105 -14.64 5.39 -4.24
N SER A 106 -15.00 6.67 -4.10
CA SER A 106 -15.14 7.30 -2.79
C SER A 106 -16.05 8.52 -2.82
N ILE A 107 -16.64 8.81 -1.66
CA ILE A 107 -17.36 10.03 -1.35
C ILE A 107 -16.52 10.78 -0.32
N GLN A 108 -16.02 11.94 -0.73
CA GLN A 108 -15.08 12.74 0.05
C GLN A 108 -15.68 14.11 0.35
N ILE A 109 -15.24 14.69 1.45
CA ILE A 109 -15.35 16.11 1.71
C ILE A 109 -13.96 16.73 1.67
N SER A 110 -13.86 17.87 1.02
CA SER A 110 -12.63 18.67 0.95
C SER A 110 -12.91 20.06 1.49
N GLU A 111 -11.98 20.56 2.31
CA GLU A 111 -12.02 21.90 2.88
C GLU A 111 -10.67 22.58 2.61
N PRO A 112 -10.66 23.77 1.97
CA PRO A 112 -9.43 24.53 1.78
C PRO A 112 -8.79 24.93 3.12
N GLY A 113 -7.52 24.60 3.31
CA GLY A 113 -6.75 24.94 4.51
C GLY A 113 -5.56 24.00 4.69
N PHE A 114 -4.55 24.42 5.46
CA PHE A 114 -3.41 23.58 5.85
C PHE A 114 -3.39 23.40 7.38
N GLY A 115 -3.05 22.20 7.86
CA GLY A 115 -2.96 21.88 9.29
C GLY A 115 -4.29 21.52 9.96
N PRO A 116 -4.31 21.30 11.30
CA PRO A 116 -5.47 20.83 12.07
C PRO A 116 -6.50 21.95 12.32
N SER A 117 -6.93 22.58 11.22
CA SER A 117 -7.87 23.71 11.19
C SER A 117 -9.19 23.35 10.52
N GLY A 118 -9.39 22.06 10.19
CA GLY A 118 -10.62 21.57 9.59
C GLY A 118 -11.84 21.82 10.47
N THR A 119 -12.99 22.00 9.83
CA THR A 119 -14.29 22.11 10.50
C THR A 119 -14.79 20.72 10.86
N ALA A 120 -15.08 20.47 12.13
CA ALA A 120 -15.77 19.24 12.55
C ALA A 120 -17.29 19.39 12.35
N GLY A 121 -18.00 18.30 12.10
CA GLY A 121 -19.43 18.35 11.85
C GLY A 121 -20.02 17.02 11.41
N SER A 122 -21.22 17.08 10.83
CA SER A 122 -21.86 15.91 10.26
C SER A 122 -22.68 16.25 9.03
N ILE A 123 -22.75 15.30 8.09
CA ILE A 123 -23.56 15.39 6.88
C ILE A 123 -24.36 14.09 6.78
N LEU A 124 -25.67 14.23 6.60
CA LEU A 124 -26.53 13.13 6.20
C LEU A 124 -26.42 12.96 4.70
N ILE A 125 -26.22 11.73 4.24
CA ILE A 125 -26.09 11.37 2.83
C ILE A 125 -27.08 10.25 2.56
N ASP A 126 -27.80 10.38 1.45
CA ASP A 126 -28.63 9.30 0.96
C ASP A 126 -28.73 9.35 -0.57
N ASP A 127 -29.18 8.24 -1.17
CA ASP A 127 -29.46 8.07 -2.59
C ASP A 127 -28.38 8.68 -3.50
N VAL A 128 -27.27 7.97 -3.70
CA VAL A 128 -26.41 8.26 -4.85
C VAL A 128 -27.14 7.78 -6.09
N PHE A 129 -27.31 8.66 -7.07
CA PHE A 129 -28.08 8.40 -8.27
C PHE A 129 -27.32 8.80 -9.54
N ALA A 130 -27.70 8.16 -10.64
CA ALA A 130 -27.35 8.56 -11.99
C ALA A 130 -28.60 8.99 -12.74
N VAL A 131 -28.51 9.99 -13.62
CA VAL A 131 -29.64 10.39 -14.47
C VAL A 131 -29.58 9.59 -15.76
N LYS A 132 -30.60 8.76 -16.02
CA LYS A 132 -30.77 7.98 -17.24
C LYS A 132 -32.15 8.26 -17.83
N ASP A 133 -32.21 8.53 -19.13
CA ASP A 133 -33.45 8.86 -19.85
C ASP A 133 -34.26 10.01 -19.22
N GLY A 134 -33.56 10.94 -18.54
CA GLY A 134 -34.17 12.08 -17.84
C GLY A 134 -34.74 11.77 -16.45
N ALA A 135 -34.54 10.56 -15.93
CA ALA A 135 -34.96 10.15 -14.60
C ALA A 135 -33.78 9.76 -13.70
N ASP A 136 -33.95 9.96 -12.40
CA ASP A 136 -32.97 9.53 -11.39
C ASP A 136 -33.08 8.01 -11.19
N VAL A 137 -31.96 7.33 -11.35
CA VAL A 137 -31.78 5.92 -11.05
C VAL A 137 -30.83 5.83 -9.86
N VAL A 138 -31.36 5.41 -8.71
CA VAL A 138 -30.56 5.18 -7.50
C VAL A 138 -29.61 4.00 -7.75
N ILE A 139 -28.32 4.23 -7.51
CA ILE A 139 -27.25 3.25 -7.65
C ILE A 139 -26.65 2.84 -6.31
N GLU A 140 -26.76 3.69 -5.30
CA GLU A 140 -26.45 3.39 -3.91
C GLU A 140 -27.52 4.05 -3.03
N SER A 141 -28.19 3.25 -2.22
CA SER A 141 -29.28 3.67 -1.32
C SER A 141 -28.87 3.66 0.15
N PHE A 142 -27.63 3.27 0.45
CA PHE A 142 -27.07 3.16 1.79
C PHE A 142 -27.80 2.23 2.78
N GLU A 143 -28.71 1.39 2.28
CA GLU A 143 -29.39 0.37 3.08
C GLU A 143 -28.43 -0.70 3.64
N ASN A 144 -27.22 -0.82 3.07
CA ASN A 144 -26.14 -1.66 3.58
C ASN A 144 -24.80 -0.88 3.62
N PRO A 145 -24.50 -0.15 4.70
CA PRO A 145 -23.31 0.70 4.80
C PRO A 145 -22.02 -0.10 5.00
N ASN A 146 -22.12 -1.41 5.29
CA ASN A 146 -20.97 -2.23 5.66
C ASN A 146 -19.99 -2.42 4.49
N ILE A 147 -20.42 -2.10 3.28
CA ILE A 147 -19.57 -2.08 2.08
C ILE A 147 -18.70 -0.82 2.01
N TRP A 148 -19.03 0.24 2.78
CA TRP A 148 -18.27 1.48 2.84
C TRP A 148 -17.32 1.49 4.04
N THR A 149 -16.10 1.97 3.82
CA THR A 149 -15.10 2.18 4.88
C THR A 149 -14.80 3.66 5.02
N VAL A 150 -14.66 4.14 6.26
CA VAL A 150 -14.23 5.51 6.55
C VAL A 150 -12.76 5.69 6.16
N ILE A 151 -12.45 6.79 5.46
CA ILE A 151 -11.08 7.20 5.16
C ILE A 151 -10.39 7.50 6.50
N PRO A 152 -9.29 6.81 6.84
CA PRO A 152 -8.67 7.00 8.15
C PRO A 152 -7.99 8.37 8.22
N THR A 153 -8.31 9.15 9.25
CA THR A 153 -7.80 10.52 9.45
C THR A 153 -6.84 10.62 10.63
N SER A 154 -7.12 9.90 11.72
CA SER A 154 -6.31 9.89 12.94
C SER A 154 -6.55 8.60 13.72
N SER A 155 -5.57 8.20 14.54
CA SER A 155 -5.71 7.09 15.49
C SER A 155 -6.45 7.47 16.78
N VAL A 156 -6.66 8.77 17.02
CA VAL A 156 -7.23 9.28 18.29
C VAL A 156 -8.62 9.88 18.11
N ASP A 157 -8.87 10.54 16.97
CA ASP A 157 -10.13 11.21 16.65
C ASP A 157 -10.52 10.85 15.22
N SER A 158 -11.16 9.69 15.08
CA SER A 158 -11.54 9.11 13.79
C SER A 158 -12.95 9.54 13.41
N ASP A 159 -13.14 9.80 12.11
CA ASP A 159 -14.45 10.01 11.53
C ASP A 159 -15.32 8.74 11.70
N SER A 160 -16.64 8.90 11.65
CA SER A 160 -17.58 7.80 11.85
C SER A 160 -18.64 7.76 10.74
N LEU A 161 -19.13 6.55 10.46
CA LEU A 161 -20.25 6.30 9.56
C LEU A 161 -21.29 5.46 10.29
N SER A 162 -22.54 5.92 10.32
CA SER A 162 -23.64 5.20 10.98
C SER A 162 -24.93 5.29 10.17
N LEU A 163 -25.81 4.31 10.31
CA LEU A 163 -27.14 4.35 9.71
C LEU A 163 -28.13 5.09 10.59
N SER A 164 -29.02 5.83 9.94
CA SER A 164 -30.13 6.45 10.64
C SER A 164 -31.39 6.51 9.78
N PRO A 165 -32.57 6.15 10.32
CA PRO A 165 -33.85 6.43 9.67
C PRO A 165 -34.10 7.92 9.44
N SER A 166 -33.51 8.80 10.27
CA SER A 166 -33.60 10.25 10.08
C SER A 166 -32.72 10.77 8.94
N ALA A 167 -31.80 9.93 8.45
CA ALA A 167 -30.95 10.18 7.29
C ALA A 167 -31.54 9.63 5.99
N ALA A 168 -32.71 9.00 6.02
CA ALA A 168 -33.36 8.46 4.84
C ALA A 168 -34.12 9.55 4.05
N VAL A 169 -33.80 9.69 2.77
CA VAL A 169 -34.56 10.36 1.72
C VAL A 169 -35.54 9.36 1.10
N SER A 170 -35.06 8.15 0.83
CA SER A 170 -35.86 7.00 0.44
C SER A 170 -35.45 5.77 1.25
N GLY A 171 -36.15 4.65 1.06
CA GLY A 171 -35.84 3.42 1.81
C GLY A 171 -36.07 3.52 3.33
N SER A 172 -35.28 2.78 4.10
CA SER A 172 -35.36 2.69 5.56
C SER A 172 -34.25 3.48 6.26
N PHE A 173 -33.08 3.61 5.63
CA PHE A 173 -31.91 4.22 6.23
C PHE A 173 -31.09 5.01 5.21
N GLY A 174 -30.62 6.19 5.59
CA GLY A 174 -29.45 6.80 4.98
C GLY A 174 -28.26 6.75 5.95
N VAL A 175 -27.14 7.36 5.55
CA VAL A 175 -25.94 7.43 6.39
C VAL A 175 -25.74 8.80 7.01
N VAL A 176 -25.28 8.80 8.27
CA VAL A 176 -24.73 9.94 8.96
C VAL A 176 -23.22 9.80 8.95
N PHE A 177 -22.54 10.70 8.23
CA PHE A 177 -21.08 10.80 8.26
C PHE A 177 -20.69 11.91 9.25
N GLU A 178 -20.08 11.54 10.37
CA GLU A 178 -19.54 12.47 11.36
C GLU A 178 -18.03 12.59 11.17
N PHE A 179 -17.53 13.82 11.15
CA PHE A 179 -16.14 14.08 10.84
C PHE A 179 -15.49 15.06 11.81
N GLY A 180 -14.26 14.75 12.18
CA GLY A 180 -13.40 15.56 13.03
C GLY A 180 -12.68 16.65 12.24
N LYS A 181 -11.62 17.21 12.84
CA LYS A 181 -10.80 18.28 12.23
C LYS A 181 -9.63 17.75 11.40
N GLU A 182 -9.21 16.52 11.66
CA GLU A 182 -8.08 15.89 11.00
C GLU A 182 -8.48 15.43 9.59
N ALA A 183 -7.54 15.49 8.65
CA ALA A 183 -7.78 15.12 7.26
C ALA A 183 -6.63 14.27 6.72
N ASN A 184 -6.97 13.31 5.88
CA ASN A 184 -6.01 12.47 5.19
C ASN A 184 -5.78 13.02 3.78
N HIS A 185 -4.57 13.52 3.51
CA HIS A 185 -4.27 14.16 2.23
C HIS A 185 -5.24 15.31 1.86
N GLY A 186 -5.74 16.04 2.86
CA GLY A 186 -6.67 17.17 2.68
C GLY A 186 -8.12 16.75 2.43
N VAL A 187 -8.47 15.48 2.60
CA VAL A 187 -9.83 14.97 2.48
C VAL A 187 -10.25 14.14 3.70
N ARG A 188 -11.56 14.04 3.90
CA ARG A 188 -12.26 13.15 4.84
C ARG A 188 -13.37 12.45 4.06
N GLY A 189 -13.90 11.33 4.51
CA GLY A 189 -15.03 10.70 3.81
C GLY A 189 -15.05 9.19 3.92
N ILE A 190 -15.67 8.56 2.95
CA ILE A 190 -15.86 7.11 2.86
C ILE A 190 -15.43 6.60 1.49
N TYR A 191 -14.98 5.36 1.43
CA TYR A 191 -14.57 4.69 0.19
C TYR A 191 -15.07 3.25 0.13
N LEU A 192 -15.20 2.73 -1.09
CA LEU A 192 -15.47 1.32 -1.36
C LEU A 192 -14.13 0.56 -1.38
N PRO A 193 -13.89 -0.35 -0.44
CA PRO A 193 -12.61 -1.04 -0.30
C PRO A 193 -12.52 -2.24 -1.26
N GLU A 194 -12.02 -2.01 -2.48
CA GLU A 194 -11.89 -3.05 -3.52
C GLU A 194 -11.10 -4.29 -3.03
N TYR A 195 -10.08 -4.09 -2.17
CA TYR A 195 -9.23 -5.17 -1.67
C TYR A 195 -9.28 -5.31 -0.13
N GLY A 196 -10.45 -4.99 0.45
CA GLY A 196 -10.67 -4.98 1.89
C GLY A 196 -10.25 -3.66 2.57
N SER A 197 -10.77 -3.44 3.77
CA SER A 197 -10.66 -2.16 4.50
C SER A 197 -9.28 -1.90 5.13
N ALA A 198 -8.41 -2.90 5.14
CA ALA A 198 -7.04 -2.81 5.61
C ALA A 198 -6.08 -3.43 4.60
N LEU A 199 -5.02 -2.70 4.29
CA LEU A 199 -3.98 -3.12 3.38
C LEU A 199 -3.15 -4.24 4.03
N ARG A 200 -3.18 -5.44 3.45
CA ARG A 200 -2.34 -6.56 3.90
C ARG A 200 -0.88 -6.25 3.65
N VAL A 201 -0.04 -6.42 4.68
CA VAL A 201 1.40 -6.20 4.59
C VAL A 201 2.17 -7.34 5.24
N ILE A 202 3.33 -7.65 4.68
CA ILE A 202 4.36 -8.47 5.32
C ILE A 202 5.41 -7.51 5.88
N ALA A 203 5.74 -7.66 7.15
CA ALA A 203 6.72 -6.80 7.82
C ALA A 203 8.08 -7.47 7.92
N SER A 204 9.16 -6.68 7.88
CA SER A 204 10.47 -7.21 8.28
C SER A 204 10.53 -7.46 9.79
N ASP A 205 11.30 -8.45 10.24
CA ASP A 205 11.52 -8.71 11.68
C ASP A 205 12.12 -7.46 12.38
N SER A 206 12.92 -6.66 11.66
CA SER A 206 13.43 -5.37 12.16
C SER A 206 12.34 -4.30 12.30
N PHE A 207 11.36 -4.25 11.40
CA PHE A 207 10.19 -3.37 11.52
C PHE A 207 9.36 -3.73 12.75
N LEU A 208 9.06 -5.01 12.94
CA LEU A 208 8.31 -5.50 14.10
C LEU A 208 9.04 -5.18 15.41
N SER A 209 10.35 -5.42 15.45
CA SER A 209 11.17 -5.14 16.64
C SER A 209 11.23 -3.64 16.97
N SER A 210 11.31 -2.77 15.96
CA SER A 210 11.42 -1.32 16.17
C SER A 210 10.10 -0.64 16.53
N THR A 211 8.97 -1.21 16.11
CA THR A 211 7.63 -0.65 16.35
C THR A 211 6.90 -1.31 17.53
N GLY A 212 7.34 -2.48 17.98
CA GLY A 212 6.64 -3.30 18.97
C GLY A 212 5.36 -3.96 18.43
N LEU A 213 5.11 -3.88 17.12
CA LEU A 213 3.99 -4.54 16.45
C LEU A 213 4.27 -6.03 16.28
N SER A 214 3.22 -6.81 16.08
CA SER A 214 3.29 -8.25 15.84
C SER A 214 2.54 -8.64 14.57
N VAL A 215 2.79 -9.85 14.07
CA VAL A 215 1.91 -10.44 13.07
C VAL A 215 0.50 -10.55 13.66
N GLY A 216 -0.50 -10.14 12.88
CA GLY A 216 -1.90 -9.96 13.29
C GLY A 216 -2.25 -8.55 13.78
N SER A 217 -1.27 -7.66 13.95
CA SER A 217 -1.54 -6.27 14.33
C SER A 217 -2.11 -5.45 13.18
N TYR A 218 -3.03 -4.54 13.53
CA TYR A 218 -3.47 -3.46 12.68
C TYR A 218 -2.76 -2.17 13.10
N SER A 219 -2.34 -1.36 12.14
CA SER A 219 -1.69 -0.08 12.43
C SER A 219 -2.00 0.96 11.37
N LEU A 220 -1.98 2.23 11.73
CA LEU A 220 -2.08 3.33 10.78
C LEU A 220 -0.69 3.70 10.29
N VAL A 221 -0.46 3.66 8.97
CA VAL A 221 0.84 3.96 8.34
C VAL A 221 0.64 5.01 7.27
N GLU A 222 1.55 5.98 7.20
CA GLU A 222 1.58 6.94 6.10
C GLU A 222 2.40 6.39 4.94
N ILE A 223 1.79 6.32 3.75
CA ILE A 223 2.42 5.90 2.51
C ILE A 223 2.19 7.00 1.47
N SER A 224 3.27 7.62 0.98
CA SER A 224 3.20 8.72 0.00
C SER A 224 2.28 9.88 0.43
N GLY A 225 2.26 10.20 1.72
CA GLY A 225 1.43 11.27 2.29
C GLY A 225 -0.07 10.93 2.40
N VAL A 226 -0.41 9.65 2.34
CA VAL A 226 -1.76 9.12 2.57
C VAL A 226 -1.71 8.16 3.75
N LEU A 227 -2.58 8.34 4.73
CA LEU A 227 -2.73 7.42 5.85
C LEU A 227 -3.53 6.19 5.40
N VAL A 228 -3.01 5.00 5.70
CA VAL A 228 -3.61 3.71 5.34
C VAL A 228 -3.57 2.80 6.56
N ILE A 229 -4.68 2.11 6.83
CA ILE A 229 -4.69 1.05 7.85
C ILE A 229 -4.04 -0.19 7.23
N VAL A 230 -2.96 -0.66 7.84
CA VAL A 230 -2.28 -1.89 7.42
C VAL A 230 -2.61 -3.03 8.38
N HIS A 231 -2.70 -4.24 7.85
CA HIS A 231 -2.82 -5.49 8.61
C HIS A 231 -1.59 -6.35 8.36
N ILE A 232 -0.80 -6.62 9.40
CA ILE A 232 0.43 -7.40 9.28
C ILE A 232 0.08 -8.88 9.21
N VAL A 233 0.19 -9.49 8.04
CA VAL A 233 -0.25 -10.88 7.81
C VAL A 233 0.88 -11.91 7.98
N ASP A 234 2.13 -11.51 7.81
CA ASP A 234 3.30 -12.37 8.01
C ASP A 234 4.58 -11.54 8.24
N SER A 235 5.71 -12.21 8.44
CA SER A 235 7.02 -11.57 8.55
C SER A 235 8.13 -12.22 7.73
N VAL A 236 9.14 -11.41 7.39
CA VAL A 236 10.37 -11.84 6.70
C VAL A 236 11.60 -11.20 7.35
N ILE A 237 12.77 -11.77 7.12
CA ILE A 237 14.05 -11.22 7.59
C ILE A 237 14.66 -10.35 6.48
N TYR A 238 14.69 -10.87 5.25
CA TYR A 238 15.27 -10.21 4.09
C TYR A 238 14.31 -10.26 2.90
N PHE A 239 14.40 -9.24 2.05
CA PHE A 239 13.73 -9.19 0.76
C PHE A 239 14.68 -8.51 -0.25
N PRO A 240 14.73 -8.96 -1.53
CA PRO A 240 15.57 -8.31 -2.54
C PRO A 240 15.36 -6.80 -2.57
N THR A 241 16.44 -6.06 -2.82
CA THR A 241 16.49 -4.57 -2.90
C THR A 241 16.09 -3.81 -1.63
N LEU A 242 15.63 -4.47 -0.57
CA LEU A 242 15.26 -3.84 0.70
C LEU A 242 16.31 -4.07 1.78
N ASP A 243 16.74 -2.98 2.41
CA ASP A 243 17.67 -3.03 3.54
C ASP A 243 16.90 -3.21 4.86
N PRO A 244 17.09 -4.32 5.59
CA PRO A 244 16.50 -4.47 6.92
C PRO A 244 17.20 -3.61 7.98
N LEU A 245 18.40 -3.08 7.70
CA LEU A 245 19.18 -2.23 8.61
C LEU A 245 18.55 -0.83 8.65
N GLY A 246 17.89 -0.50 9.76
CA GLY A 246 17.16 0.75 9.93
C GLY A 246 15.87 0.53 10.73
N LYS A 247 14.77 1.13 10.27
CA LYS A 247 13.43 0.91 10.85
C LYS A 247 12.68 -0.28 10.22
N GLY A 248 13.37 -1.08 9.41
CA GLY A 248 12.78 -2.18 8.65
C GLY A 248 11.92 -1.72 7.47
N PHE A 249 11.16 -2.66 6.90
CA PHE A 249 10.36 -2.45 5.69
C PHE A 249 9.03 -3.20 5.74
N LEU A 250 8.11 -2.79 4.85
CA LEU A 250 6.84 -3.46 4.59
C LEU A 250 6.77 -3.88 3.12
N ILE A 251 6.16 -5.04 2.86
CA ILE A 251 5.86 -5.56 1.51
C ILE A 251 4.35 -5.70 1.39
N THR A 252 3.78 -5.35 0.24
CA THR A 252 2.33 -5.45 -0.02
C THR A 252 2.05 -5.78 -1.48
N ASP A 253 0.80 -6.03 -1.83
CA ASP A 253 0.37 -6.14 -3.23
C ASP A 253 0.27 -4.76 -3.90
N LEU A 254 0.75 -4.65 -5.13
CA LEU A 254 0.78 -3.39 -5.89
C LEU A 254 -0.61 -2.87 -6.20
N ASN A 255 -1.53 -3.72 -6.66
CA ASN A 255 -2.87 -3.28 -7.02
C ASN A 255 -3.66 -2.89 -5.76
N ALA A 256 -3.52 -3.66 -4.67
CA ALA A 256 -4.12 -3.34 -3.38
C ALA A 256 -3.61 -1.99 -2.82
N LEU A 257 -2.31 -1.73 -2.89
CA LEU A 257 -1.75 -0.45 -2.46
C LEU A 257 -2.28 0.71 -3.31
N ILE A 258 -2.26 0.58 -4.64
CA ILE A 258 -2.74 1.63 -5.54
C ILE A 258 -4.22 1.92 -5.29
N SER A 259 -5.04 0.89 -5.08
CA SER A 259 -6.45 1.05 -4.71
C SER A 259 -6.60 1.91 -3.46
N HIS A 260 -5.97 1.52 -2.33
CA HIS A 260 -6.07 2.24 -1.06
C HIS A 260 -5.60 3.70 -1.18
N LEU A 261 -4.45 3.93 -1.83
CA LEU A 261 -3.92 5.27 -2.04
C LEU A 261 -4.85 6.12 -2.92
N SER A 262 -5.46 5.49 -3.92
CA SER A 262 -6.34 6.17 -4.87
C SER A 262 -7.71 6.53 -4.33
N SER A 263 -8.22 5.74 -3.38
CA SER A 263 -9.47 6.02 -2.68
C SER A 263 -9.42 7.35 -1.91
N VAL A 264 -8.22 7.78 -1.52
CA VAL A 264 -7.97 9.06 -0.85
C VAL A 264 -7.44 10.11 -1.83
N ASN A 265 -6.41 9.78 -2.61
CA ASN A 265 -5.77 10.67 -3.57
C ASN A 265 -6.04 10.18 -5.01
N PRO A 266 -7.02 10.76 -5.73
CA PRO A 266 -7.35 10.36 -7.10
C PRO A 266 -6.21 10.53 -8.11
N ARG A 267 -5.18 11.33 -7.77
CA ARG A 267 -4.00 11.56 -8.62
C ARG A 267 -2.93 10.48 -8.48
N THR A 268 -3.12 9.50 -7.59
CA THR A 268 -2.23 8.35 -7.44
C THR A 268 -2.08 7.63 -8.77
N ARG A 269 -0.84 7.46 -9.24
CA ARG A 269 -0.53 6.77 -10.49
C ARG A 269 0.07 5.40 -10.19
N LYS A 270 -0.23 4.40 -11.03
CA LYS A 270 0.49 3.13 -11.04
C LYS A 270 1.81 3.34 -11.78
N THR A 271 2.83 3.80 -11.06
CA THR A 271 4.20 3.94 -11.58
C THR A 271 5.13 3.05 -10.76
N PRO A 272 5.37 1.79 -11.21
CA PRO A 272 6.37 0.94 -10.61
C PRO A 272 7.74 1.63 -10.65
N ASN A 273 8.48 1.54 -9.55
CA ASN A 273 9.84 2.08 -9.44
C ASN A 273 10.92 1.01 -9.69
N GLU A 274 10.54 -0.27 -9.72
CA GLU A 274 11.44 -1.40 -9.91
C GLU A 274 10.79 -2.43 -10.85
N ILE A 275 11.61 -3.06 -11.70
CA ILE A 275 11.21 -4.14 -12.60
C ILE A 275 12.16 -5.31 -12.38
N PHE A 276 11.60 -6.49 -12.15
CA PHE A 276 12.36 -7.73 -12.00
C PHE A 276 12.21 -8.57 -13.26
N LEU A 277 13.33 -8.90 -13.88
CA LEU A 277 13.36 -9.70 -15.10
C LEU A 277 13.97 -11.06 -14.80
N GLN A 278 13.23 -12.12 -15.13
CA GLN A 278 13.75 -13.48 -15.13
C GLN A 278 14.02 -13.93 -16.56
N LEU A 279 15.26 -14.28 -16.84
CA LEU A 279 15.71 -14.66 -18.19
C LEU A 279 15.87 -16.18 -18.29
N SER A 280 15.48 -16.73 -19.44
CA SER A 280 15.48 -18.17 -19.72
C SER A 280 16.88 -18.73 -19.99
N GLU A 281 17.78 -17.93 -20.59
CA GLU A 281 19.13 -18.34 -20.98
C GLU A 281 20.22 -17.41 -20.43
N LEU A 282 21.31 -18.00 -19.93
CA LEU A 282 22.45 -17.31 -19.30
C LEU A 282 23.38 -16.58 -20.29
N GLY A 283 23.33 -16.93 -21.58
CA GLY A 283 24.16 -16.29 -22.61
C GLY A 283 23.70 -14.86 -22.92
N GLU A 284 22.39 -14.61 -22.85
CA GLU A 284 21.76 -13.34 -23.20
C GLU A 284 21.87 -12.29 -22.08
N THR A 285 22.19 -12.71 -20.86
CA THR A 285 22.14 -11.86 -19.65
C THR A 285 23.05 -10.62 -19.72
N LYS A 286 24.29 -10.76 -20.20
CA LYS A 286 25.27 -9.65 -20.16
C LYS A 286 25.05 -8.61 -21.25
N GLU A 287 24.74 -9.04 -22.47
CA GLU A 287 24.46 -8.13 -23.58
C GLU A 287 23.13 -7.41 -23.35
N LEU A 288 22.10 -8.13 -22.90
CA LEU A 288 20.83 -7.53 -22.52
C LEU A 288 20.98 -6.56 -21.35
N ALA A 289 21.71 -6.92 -20.29
CA ALA A 289 21.96 -5.99 -19.18
C ALA A 289 22.65 -4.71 -19.66
N LYS A 290 23.63 -4.82 -20.56
CA LYS A 290 24.31 -3.64 -21.15
C LYS A 290 23.36 -2.80 -22.00
N GLU A 291 22.50 -3.43 -22.79
CA GLU A 291 21.49 -2.74 -23.60
C GLU A 291 20.46 -2.03 -22.70
N LEU A 292 19.96 -2.71 -21.66
CA LEU A 292 19.09 -2.14 -20.64
C LEU A 292 19.76 -0.95 -19.95
N THR A 293 21.01 -1.06 -19.50
CA THR A 293 21.76 0.06 -18.90
C THR A 293 21.88 1.24 -19.86
N THR A 294 22.05 0.97 -21.16
CA THR A 294 22.12 2.01 -22.18
C THR A 294 20.77 2.70 -22.39
N MET A 295 19.67 1.93 -22.38
CA MET A 295 18.30 2.45 -22.51
C MET A 295 17.85 3.22 -21.26
N THR A 296 18.18 2.74 -20.05
CA THR A 296 17.86 3.44 -18.79
C THR A 296 18.70 4.70 -18.60
N GLY A 297 19.90 4.74 -19.20
CA GLY A 297 20.81 5.86 -19.11
C GLY A 297 21.14 6.20 -17.65
N THR A 298 21.09 7.49 -17.31
CA THR A 298 21.31 7.97 -15.93
C THR A 298 20.04 8.02 -15.08
N SER A 299 18.89 7.59 -15.62
CA SER A 299 17.60 7.68 -14.92
C SER A 299 17.23 6.41 -14.15
N GLY A 300 18.05 5.35 -14.22
CA GLY A 300 17.82 4.11 -13.51
C GLY A 300 19.11 3.30 -13.32
N GLU A 301 19.00 2.24 -12.53
CA GLU A 301 20.08 1.30 -12.24
C GLU A 301 19.68 -0.10 -12.72
N VAL A 302 20.62 -0.79 -13.35
CA VAL A 302 20.44 -2.19 -13.79
C VAL A 302 21.36 -3.06 -12.95
N ALA A 303 20.74 -3.89 -12.12
CA ALA A 303 21.39 -4.80 -11.21
C ALA A 303 21.33 -6.24 -11.73
N GLU A 304 22.49 -6.86 -11.97
CA GLU A 304 22.57 -8.29 -12.32
C GLU A 304 22.87 -9.13 -11.08
N LYS A 305 22.01 -10.11 -10.80
CA LYS A 305 22.15 -11.01 -9.66
C LYS A 305 23.52 -11.72 -9.63
N GLN A 306 23.98 -12.29 -10.75
CA GLN A 306 25.26 -13.01 -10.80
C GLN A 306 26.42 -12.09 -10.44
N THR A 307 26.41 -10.85 -10.96
CA THR A 307 27.45 -9.86 -10.70
C THR A 307 27.44 -9.45 -9.23
N MET A 308 26.26 -9.14 -8.65
CA MET A 308 26.14 -8.82 -7.22
C MET A 308 26.60 -9.97 -6.31
N LEU A 309 26.22 -11.21 -6.62
CA LEU A 309 26.67 -12.37 -5.85
C LEU A 309 28.18 -12.60 -5.96
N ALA A 310 28.76 -12.37 -7.14
CA ALA A 310 30.20 -12.50 -7.34
C ALA A 310 30.98 -11.41 -6.59
N GLU A 311 30.47 -10.18 -6.51
CA GLU A 311 31.07 -9.11 -5.72
C GLU A 311 31.08 -9.45 -4.22
N VAL A 312 29.97 -9.95 -3.68
CA VAL A 312 29.89 -10.38 -2.27
C VAL A 312 30.84 -11.55 -1.97
N GLN A 313 30.94 -12.53 -2.88
CA GLN A 313 31.83 -13.68 -2.70
C GLN A 313 33.32 -13.30 -2.77
N ASN A 314 33.65 -12.32 -3.61
CA ASN A 314 35.03 -11.88 -3.83
C ASN A 314 35.41 -10.67 -2.95
N ASP A 315 34.60 -10.30 -1.96
CA ASP A 315 34.93 -9.21 -1.04
C ASP A 315 36.27 -9.52 -0.33
N PRO A 316 37.32 -8.71 -0.58
CA PRO A 316 38.63 -8.93 -0.01
C PRO A 316 38.64 -8.77 1.52
N LEU A 317 37.70 -8.03 2.12
CA LEU A 317 37.62 -7.88 3.58
C LEU A 317 37.18 -9.19 4.25
N ILE A 318 36.26 -9.93 3.64
CA ILE A 318 35.81 -11.23 4.14
C ILE A 318 36.86 -12.29 3.80
N SER A 319 37.27 -12.38 2.53
CA SER A 319 38.17 -13.45 2.06
C SER A 319 39.62 -13.33 2.58
N ALA A 320 40.15 -12.12 2.76
CA ALA A 320 41.48 -11.94 3.36
C ALA A 320 41.50 -12.26 4.85
N GLY A 321 40.40 -11.97 5.57
CA GLY A 321 40.26 -12.29 6.99
C GLY A 321 40.34 -13.80 7.26
N TRP A 322 39.58 -14.60 6.50
CA TRP A 322 39.60 -16.07 6.62
C TRP A 322 40.95 -16.67 6.21
N LYS A 323 41.60 -16.16 5.14
CA LYS A 323 42.94 -16.62 4.74
C LYS A 323 43.99 -16.33 5.80
N ALA A 324 43.98 -15.14 6.39
CA ALA A 324 44.89 -14.79 7.48
C ALA A 324 44.68 -15.69 8.70
N LEU A 325 43.42 -15.93 9.10
CA LEU A 325 43.07 -16.85 10.19
C LEU A 325 43.53 -18.28 9.92
N THR A 326 43.36 -18.80 8.71
CA THR A 326 43.86 -20.13 8.35
C THR A 326 45.38 -20.21 8.46
N LEU A 327 46.10 -19.18 8.02
CA LEU A 327 47.57 -19.15 8.05
C LEU A 327 48.11 -19.08 9.49
N VAL A 328 47.45 -18.29 10.34
CA VAL A 328 47.72 -18.24 11.78
C VAL A 328 47.42 -19.59 12.44
N SER A 329 46.31 -20.26 12.07
CA SER A 329 45.96 -21.58 12.62
C SER A 329 47.01 -22.64 12.29
N ILE A 330 47.53 -22.63 11.06
CA ILE A 330 48.59 -23.54 10.61
C ILE A 330 49.87 -23.30 11.41
N MET A 331 50.25 -22.03 11.62
CA MET A 331 51.41 -21.66 12.43
C MET A 331 51.29 -22.16 13.87
N ILE A 332 50.13 -21.96 14.49
CA ILE A 332 49.87 -22.43 15.87
C ILE A 332 49.91 -23.96 15.93
N SER A 333 49.30 -24.66 14.96
CA SER A 333 49.34 -26.12 14.89
C SER A 333 50.76 -26.65 14.74
N LEU A 334 51.57 -26.02 13.89
CA LEU A 334 52.97 -26.38 13.70
C LEU A 334 53.78 -26.18 14.97
N PHE A 335 53.56 -25.05 15.65
CA PHE A 335 54.20 -24.72 16.93
C PHE A 335 53.82 -25.70 18.04
N MET A 336 52.52 -26.02 18.19
CA MET A 336 52.06 -27.01 19.17
C MET A 336 52.61 -28.39 18.87
N THR A 337 52.68 -28.78 17.59
CA THR A 337 53.23 -30.08 17.18
C THR A 337 54.72 -30.17 17.48
N THR A 338 55.50 -29.12 17.16
CA THR A 338 56.95 -29.08 17.45
C THR A 338 57.22 -29.05 18.96
N MET A 339 56.46 -28.26 19.72
CA MET A 339 56.60 -28.21 21.17
C MET A 339 56.22 -29.55 21.82
N GLY A 340 55.13 -30.16 21.38
CA GLY A 340 54.72 -31.49 21.85
C GLY A 340 55.75 -32.57 21.53
N TYR A 341 56.35 -32.52 20.34
CA TYR A 341 57.44 -33.42 19.96
C TYR A 341 58.69 -33.21 20.82
N LEU A 342 59.08 -31.95 21.10
CA LEU A 342 60.21 -31.65 21.99
C LEU A 342 59.97 -32.19 23.40
N VAL A 343 58.78 -31.98 23.96
CA VAL A 343 58.40 -32.53 25.27
C VAL A 343 58.47 -34.05 25.26
N TYR A 344 57.96 -34.70 24.21
CA TYR A 344 58.02 -36.15 24.05
C TYR A 344 59.45 -36.69 24.01
N VAL A 345 60.34 -36.06 23.24
CA VAL A 345 61.75 -36.45 23.12
C VAL A 345 62.49 -36.26 24.45
N VAL A 346 62.31 -35.13 25.13
CA VAL A 346 62.94 -34.88 26.44
C VAL A 346 62.47 -35.89 27.49
N PHE A 347 61.17 -36.19 27.50
CA PHE A 347 60.60 -37.15 28.45
C PHE A 347 61.06 -38.60 28.19
N LEU A 348 61.36 -38.94 26.93
CA LEU A 348 61.97 -40.22 26.56
C LEU A 348 63.47 -40.27 26.85
N SER A 349 64.19 -39.15 26.71
CA SER A 349 65.61 -39.09 27.05
C SER A 349 65.88 -39.20 28.55
N ASP A 350 64.94 -38.79 29.40
CA ASP A 350 65.02 -38.97 30.86
C ASP A 350 64.67 -40.41 31.33
N ARG A 351 64.24 -41.29 30.41
CA ARG A 351 63.90 -42.70 30.68
C ARG A 351 64.87 -43.71 30.08
N ALA A 352 65.94 -43.27 29.42
CA ALA A 352 67.01 -44.10 28.88
C ALA A 352 68.26 -44.05 29.78
#